data_AF-A0A401TXU9-F1
#
_entry.id   AF-A0A401TXU9-F1
#
_cell.length_a   1.000
_cell.length_b   1.000
_cell.length_c   1.000
_cell.angle_alpha   90.00
_cell.angle_beta   90.00
_cell.angle_gamma   90.00
#
_symmetry.space_group_name_H-M   'P 1'
#
loop_
_entity.id
_entity.type
_entity.pdbx_description
1 polymer ?
#
loop_
_entity_poly.entity_id
_entity_poly.type
_entity_poly.pdbx_seq_one_letter_code
_entity_poly.pdbx_strand_id
1 'polypeptide(L)'
;LVSMPPEFPSEVTLVPKLAEGALAALDRGDRAEHDRIVVEASKDLRDCDLIALAQYSMAPAAERVAEATGREVLTTPDSAVKKLKALLGINQAHR
;
A
#
# COMPACT_ATOMS: atom_id res chain seq x y z
N LEU A 1 -17.26 -21.47 -13.90
CA LEU A 1 -17.29 -20.43 -12.85
C LEU A 1 -15.97 -19.67 -12.93
N VAL A 2 -15.95 -18.49 -13.54
CA VAL A 2 -14.79 -17.59 -13.42
C VAL A 2 -15.10 -16.74 -12.20
N SER A 3 -14.54 -17.12 -11.05
CA SER A 3 -14.93 -16.53 -9.76
C SER A 3 -14.39 -15.10 -9.58
N MET A 4 -13.44 -14.66 -10.40
CA MET A 4 -12.85 -13.33 -10.33
C MET A 4 -12.44 -12.88 -11.74
N PRO A 5 -13.24 -12.06 -12.43
CA PRO A 5 -12.75 -11.36 -13.62
C PRO A 5 -11.55 -10.48 -13.23
N PRO A 6 -10.65 -10.15 -14.18
CA PRO A 6 -9.53 -9.26 -13.89
C PRO A 6 -10.03 -7.93 -13.35
N GLU A 7 -9.66 -7.60 -12.11
CA GLU A 7 -10.07 -6.35 -11.46
C GLU A 7 -9.36 -5.13 -12.05
N PHE A 8 -8.20 -5.35 -12.68
CA PHE A 8 -7.38 -4.32 -13.30
C PHE A 8 -7.33 -4.52 -14.82
N PRO A 9 -7.27 -3.41 -15.58
CA PRO A 9 -7.18 -3.49 -17.03
C PRO A 9 -5.79 -3.98 -17.45
N SER A 10 -5.65 -4.46 -18.69
CA SER A 10 -4.42 -5.10 -19.18
C SER A 10 -3.20 -4.17 -19.23
N GLU A 11 -3.42 -2.85 -19.18
CA GLU A 11 -2.34 -1.86 -19.10
C GLU A 11 -1.67 -1.79 -17.72
N VAL A 12 -2.23 -2.44 -16.69
CA VAL A 12 -1.68 -2.47 -15.33
C VAL A 12 -1.01 -3.82 -15.06
N THR A 13 0.28 -3.79 -14.76
CA THR A 13 1.00 -4.99 -14.28
C THR A 13 0.97 -5.03 -12.76
N LEU A 14 0.41 -6.09 -12.20
CA LEU A 14 0.44 -6.33 -10.75
C LEU A 14 1.63 -7.19 -10.36
N VAL A 15 2.48 -6.67 -9.46
CA VAL A 15 3.58 -7.41 -8.86
C VAL A 15 3.29 -7.59 -7.37
N PRO A 16 2.74 -8.75 -6.94
CA PRO A 16 2.43 -8.97 -5.53
C PRO A 16 3.70 -9.28 -4.73
N LYS A 17 3.80 -8.69 -3.54
CA LYS A 17 4.83 -9.03 -2.56
C LYS A 17 4.20 -9.25 -1.19
N LEU A 18 4.50 -10.39 -0.59
CA LEU A 18 4.13 -10.70 0.78
C LEU A 18 5.20 -10.19 1.75
N ALA A 19 4.78 -9.41 2.75
CA ALA A 19 5.60 -9.07 3.91
C ALA A 19 5.50 -10.20 4.95
N GLU A 20 6.23 -11.29 4.69
CA GLU A 20 6.12 -12.53 5.46
C GLU A 20 6.48 -12.31 6.94
N GLY A 21 5.61 -12.76 7.84
CA GLY A 21 5.78 -12.58 9.29
C GLY A 21 5.37 -11.21 9.84
N ALA A 22 4.99 -10.24 8.99
CA ALA A 22 4.57 -8.91 9.44
C ALA A 22 3.32 -8.98 10.34
N LEU A 23 2.28 -9.71 9.92
CA LEU A 23 1.05 -9.84 10.71
C LEU A 23 1.33 -10.52 12.06
N ALA A 24 2.13 -11.58 12.07
CA ALA A 24 2.54 -12.25 13.31
C ALA A 24 3.32 -11.30 14.26
N ALA A 25 4.00 -10.27 13.72
CA ALA A 25 4.65 -9.23 14.53
C ALA A 25 3.64 -8.31 15.19
N LEU A 26 2.59 -7.92 14.47
CA LEU A 26 1.48 -7.18 15.06
C LEU A 26 0.74 -7.99 16.11
N ASP A 27 0.48 -9.28 15.86
CA ASP A 27 -0.26 -10.14 16.78
C ASP A 27 0.43 -10.26 18.16
N ARG A 28 1.77 -10.20 18.19
CA ARG A 28 2.57 -10.16 19.42
C ARG A 28 2.82 -8.75 19.98
N GLY A 29 2.22 -7.72 19.39
CA GLY A 29 2.36 -6.32 19.80
C GLY A 29 3.66 -5.64 19.34
N ASP A 30 4.46 -6.28 18.49
CA ASP A 30 5.74 -5.76 18.01
C ASP A 30 5.56 -4.95 16.72
N ARG A 31 5.14 -3.70 16.91
CA ARG A 31 4.92 -2.75 15.83
C ARG A 31 6.20 -2.39 15.06
N ALA A 32 7.32 -2.28 15.76
CA ALA A 32 8.58 -1.89 15.14
C ALA A 32 9.07 -2.97 14.17
N GLU A 33 8.97 -4.24 14.56
CA GLU A 33 9.31 -5.37 13.71
C GLU A 33 8.35 -5.53 12.53
N HIS A 34 7.04 -5.36 12.75
CA HIS A 34 6.07 -5.32 11.64
C HIS A 34 6.50 -4.30 10.58
N ASP A 35 6.74 -3.05 10.98
CA ASP A 35 7.07 -1.98 10.03
C ASP A 35 8.43 -2.24 9.36
N ARG A 36 9.40 -2.83 10.08
CA ARG A 36 10.68 -3.24 9.49
C ARG A 36 10.48 -4.29 8.39
N ILE A 37 9.70 -5.34 8.65
CA ILE A 37 9.42 -6.39 7.68
C ILE A 37 8.73 -5.81 6.43
N VAL A 38 7.76 -4.91 6.60
CA VAL A 38 7.06 -4.25 5.49
C VAL A 38 8.04 -3.44 4.62
N VAL A 39 8.94 -2.67 5.25
CA VAL A 39 9.96 -1.88 4.54
C VAL A 39 10.98 -2.77 3.83
N GLU A 40 11.42 -3.87 4.44
CA GLU A 40 12.36 -4.77 3.77
C GLU A 40 11.70 -5.47 2.58
N ALA A 41 10.44 -5.92 2.73
CA ALA A 41 9.70 -6.56 1.64
C ALA A 41 9.48 -5.62 0.46
N SER A 42 9.21 -4.33 0.70
CA SER A 42 8.92 -3.36 -0.36
C SER A 42 10.11 -3.05 -1.26
N LYS A 43 11.35 -3.30 -0.83
CA LYS A 43 12.56 -3.11 -1.65
C LYS A 43 12.55 -3.98 -2.91
N ASP A 44 11.89 -5.13 -2.89
CA ASP A 44 11.72 -6.00 -4.05
C ASP A 44 10.76 -5.42 -5.10
N LEU A 45 9.99 -4.40 -4.74
CA LEU A 45 9.05 -3.69 -5.60
C LEU A 45 9.63 -2.37 -6.15
N ARG A 46 10.92 -2.12 -5.95
CA ARG A 46 11.57 -0.86 -6.36
C ARG A 46 11.55 -0.58 -7.87
N ASP A 47 11.26 -1.58 -8.69
CA ASP A 47 11.18 -1.45 -10.15
C ASP A 47 9.75 -1.13 -10.63
N CYS A 48 8.77 -1.11 -9.73
CA CYS A 48 7.41 -0.67 -10.02
C CYS A 48 7.32 0.87 -10.06
N ASP A 49 6.32 1.38 -10.77
CA ASP A 49 6.06 2.83 -10.83
C ASP A 49 5.59 3.39 -9.48
N LEU A 50 4.77 2.62 -8.76
CA LEU A 50 4.23 2.93 -7.44
C LEU A 50 4.01 1.65 -6.62
N ILE A 51 3.85 1.80 -5.31
CA ILE A 51 3.61 0.71 -4.36
C ILE A 51 2.29 0.95 -3.63
N ALA A 52 1.41 -0.05 -3.59
CA ALA A 52 0.19 -0.01 -2.79
C ALA A 52 0.33 -0.86 -1.53
N LEU A 53 0.21 -0.24 -0.35
CA LEU A 53 0.11 -0.94 0.92
C LEU A 53 -1.32 -1.42 1.12
N ALA A 54 -1.54 -2.72 0.89
CA ALA A 54 -2.86 -3.33 0.80
C ALA A 54 -3.55 -3.61 2.16
N GLN A 55 -2.91 -3.29 3.28
CA GLN A 55 -3.45 -3.52 4.62
C GLN A 55 -3.42 -2.23 5.46
N TYR A 56 -4.50 -1.98 6.21
CA TYR A 56 -4.60 -0.78 7.07
C TYR A 56 -3.43 -0.65 8.05
N SER A 57 -2.99 -1.76 8.65
CA SER A 57 -1.89 -1.78 9.61
C SER A 57 -0.56 -1.28 9.04
N MET A 58 -0.38 -1.37 7.72
CA MET A 58 0.81 -0.94 6.99
C MET A 58 0.83 0.57 6.73
N ALA A 59 -0.29 1.28 6.82
CA ALA A 59 -0.35 2.69 6.46
C ALA A 59 0.68 3.58 7.20
N PRO A 60 0.93 3.41 8.52
CA PRO A 60 1.96 4.19 9.20
C PRO A 60 3.41 3.87 8.78
N ALA A 61 3.66 2.80 8.02
CA ALA A 61 4.98 2.50 7.45
C ALA A 61 5.19 3.17 6.08
N ALA A 62 4.21 3.88 5.53
CA ALA A 62 4.23 4.39 4.16
C ALA A 62 5.42 5.31 3.86
N GLU A 63 5.73 6.26 4.74
CA GLU A 63 6.87 7.18 4.55
C GLU A 63 8.19 6.42 4.48
N ARG A 64 8.40 5.46 5.40
CA ARG A 64 9.61 4.63 5.44
C ARG A 64 9.73 3.74 4.20
N VAL A 65 8.61 3.26 3.67
CA VAL A 65 8.58 2.51 2.40
C VAL A 65 8.95 3.42 1.23
N ALA A 66 8.40 4.64 1.18
CA ALA A 66 8.70 5.61 0.13
C ALA A 66 10.19 5.98 0.14
N GLU A 67 10.76 6.23 1.32
CA GLU A 67 12.20 6.49 1.50
C GLU A 67 13.07 5.31 1.05
N ALA A 68 12.72 4.08 1.46
CA ALA A 68 13.52 2.89 1.16
C ALA A 68 13.48 2.49 -0.33
N THR A 69 12.41 2.84 -1.04
CA THR A 69 12.18 2.41 -2.43
C THR A 69 12.34 3.54 -3.45
N GLY A 70 12.23 4.80 -3.02
CA GLY A 70 12.15 5.96 -3.90
C GLY A 70 10.85 6.03 -4.70
N ARG A 71 9.79 5.31 -4.29
CA ARG A 71 8.52 5.20 -5.02
C ARG A 71 7.38 5.89 -4.30
N GLU A 72 6.38 6.33 -5.07
CA GLU A 72 5.11 6.77 -4.51
C GLU A 72 4.42 5.60 -3.81
N VAL A 73 3.89 5.85 -2.61
CA VAL A 73 3.22 4.84 -1.79
C VAL A 73 1.76 5.21 -1.61
N LEU A 74 0.87 4.32 -2.02
CA LEU A 74 -0.57 4.43 -1.81
C LEU A 74 -0.97 3.63 -0.57
N THR A 75 -1.80 4.24 0.29
CA THR A 75 -2.37 3.57 1.46
C THR A 75 -3.89 3.44 1.32
N THR A 76 -4.49 2.42 1.94
CA THR A 76 -5.95 2.27 1.98
C THR A 76 -6.64 3.49 2.61
N PRO A 77 -6.20 4.04 3.77
CA PRO A 77 -6.82 5.21 4.38
C PRO A 77 -6.81 6.45 3.47
N ASP A 78 -5.67 6.77 2.87
CA ASP A 78 -5.57 7.97 2.01
C ASP A 78 -6.45 7.84 0.78
N SER A 79 -6.46 6.65 0.17
CA SER A 79 -7.32 6.35 -0.98
C SER A 79 -8.80 6.46 -0.63
N ALA A 80 -9.20 5.97 0.55
CA ALA A 80 -10.56 6.08 1.05
C ALA A 80 -10.97 7.54 1.31
N VAL A 81 -10.10 8.33 1.94
CA VAL A 81 -10.35 9.77 2.17
C VAL A 81 -10.46 10.53 0.85
N LYS A 82 -9.56 10.28 -0.12
CA LYS A 82 -9.62 10.88 -1.46
C LYS A 82 -10.95 10.57 -2.14
N LYS A 83 -11.40 9.31 -2.10
CA LYS A 83 -12.69 8.89 -2.67
C LYS A 83 -13.89 9.52 -1.96
N LEU A 84 -13.87 9.59 -0.63
CA LEU A 84 -14.95 10.21 0.15
C LEU A 84 -15.08 11.71 -0.16
N LYS A 85 -13.96 12.44 -0.24
CA LYS A 85 -13.94 13.85 -0.63
C LYS A 85 -14.58 14.08 -2.00
N ALA A 86 -14.22 13.24 -2.99
CA ALA A 86 -14.81 13.31 -4.33
C ALA A 86 -16.33 13.08 -4.31
N LEU A 87 -16.81 12.07 -3.57
CA LEU A 87 -18.25 11.79 -3.44
C LEU A 87 -19.03 12.91 -2.75
N LEU A 88 -18.39 13.62 -1.81
CA LEU A 88 -18.99 14.75 -1.11
C LEU A 88 -18.86 16.08 -1.87
N GLY A 89 -18.26 16.09 -3.07
CA GLY A 89 -18.02 17.31 -3.83
C GLY A 89 -16.97 18.24 -3.20
N ILE A 90 -16.19 17.74 -2.22
CA ILE A 90 -15.10 18.45 -1.57
C ILE A 90 -13.84 18.23 -2.41
N ASN A 91 -13.83 18.70 -3.66
CA ASN A 91 -12.60 18.65 -4.45
C ASN A 91 -11.63 19.70 -3.90
N GLN A 92 -10.44 19.25 -3.48
CA GLN A 92 -9.33 20.16 -3.25
C GLN A 92 -8.99 20.78 -4.59
N ALA A 93 -9.26 22.08 -4.73
CA ALA A 93 -8.71 22.86 -5.83
C ALA A 93 -7.19 22.65 -5.80
N HIS A 94 -6.64 22.03 -6.84
CA HIS A 94 -5.20 21.98 -7.06
C HIS A 94 -4.70 23.43 -7.03
N ARG A 95 -3.84 23.73 -6.07
CA ARG A 95 -2.89 24.84 -6.15
C ARG A 95 -1.56 24.27 -6.59
#